data_AF-A0A852TEU0-F1
#
_entry.id   AF-A0A852TEU0-F1
#
_cell.length_a   1.000
_cell.length_b   1.000
_cell.length_c   1.000
_cell.angle_alpha   90.00
_cell.angle_beta   90.00
_cell.angle_gamma   90.00
#
_symmetry.space_group_name_H-M   'P 1'
#
loop_
_entity.id
_entity.type
_entity.pdbx_description
1 polymer ?
#
loop_
_entity_poly.entity_id
_entity_poly.type
_entity_poly.pdbx_seq_one_letter_code
_entity_poly.pdbx_strand_id
1 'polypeptide(L)'
;MGKPIFIPKVYKSILDVIETEQAIKKIKDHFERGLADALNLTRISAPLMLRAGQGINDDLNGVERMVTFDAIDISNSPIEIVQSLAKWKRVALARYGFTIGEGIYTDMNAIRRDEELDNLHSIYVDQWD
;
A
#
# COMPACT_ATOMS: atom_id res chain seq x y z
N MET A 1 24.61 7.36 0.85
CA MET A 1 24.78 7.03 -0.58
C MET A 1 23.93 5.80 -0.83
N GLY A 2 22.94 5.87 -1.72
CA GLY A 2 22.05 4.74 -1.99
C GLY A 2 22.82 3.51 -2.48
N LYS A 3 22.31 2.31 -2.19
CA LYS A 3 22.91 1.07 -2.69
C LYS A 3 22.91 1.09 -4.23
N PRO A 4 23.96 0.55 -4.87
CA PRO A 4 24.03 0.51 -6.32
C PRO A 4 22.92 -0.38 -6.86
N ILE A 5 22.13 0.16 -7.79
CA ILE A 5 21.17 -0.63 -8.58
C ILE A 5 21.96 -1.67 -9.37
N PHE A 6 21.63 -2.93 -9.19
CA PHE A 6 22.17 -4.03 -9.96
C PHE A 6 21.36 -4.20 -11.25
N ILE A 7 22.00 -3.94 -12.39
CA ILE A 7 21.44 -4.23 -13.71
C ILE A 7 22.29 -5.36 -14.32
N PRO A 8 21.72 -6.56 -14.56
CA PRO A 8 22.49 -7.65 -15.14
C PRO A 8 22.94 -7.29 -16.56
N LYS A 9 24.23 -7.45 -16.86
CA LYS A 9 24.84 -7.07 -18.17
C LYS A 9 24.24 -7.78 -19.39
N VAL A 10 23.62 -8.94 -19.19
CA VAL A 10 23.08 -9.79 -20.26
C VAL A 10 21.61 -10.12 -20.02
N TYR A 11 20.88 -9.25 -19.29
CA TYR A 11 19.44 -9.43 -19.14
C TYR A 11 18.74 -9.18 -20.47
N LYS A 12 17.91 -10.14 -20.89
CA LYS A 12 16.98 -9.99 -22.00
C LYS A 12 15.60 -10.35 -21.48
N SER A 13 14.68 -9.40 -21.48
CA SER A 13 13.29 -9.68 -21.11
C SER A 13 12.71 -10.72 -22.07
N ILE A 14 12.01 -11.70 -21.50
CA ILE A 14 11.29 -12.72 -22.26
C ILE A 14 9.96 -12.14 -22.78
N LEU A 15 9.41 -11.16 -22.07
CA LEU A 15 8.14 -10.50 -22.37
C LEU A 15 8.39 -9.10 -22.94
N ASP A 16 7.54 -8.66 -23.86
CA ASP A 16 7.43 -7.25 -24.20
C ASP A 16 6.72 -6.43 -23.10
N VAL A 17 6.56 -5.13 -23.33
CA VAL A 17 5.96 -4.22 -22.35
C VAL A 17 4.50 -4.58 -22.06
N ILE A 18 3.70 -4.88 -23.09
CA ILE A 18 2.28 -5.20 -22.92
C ILE A 18 2.10 -6.57 -22.29
N GLU A 19 2.90 -7.55 -22.70
CA GLU A 19 2.95 -8.88 -22.10
C GLU A 19 3.35 -8.81 -20.61
N THR A 20 4.28 -7.92 -20.25
CA THR A 20 4.68 -7.68 -18.86
C THR A 20 3.51 -7.14 -18.04
N GLU A 21 2.80 -6.12 -18.52
CA GLU A 21 1.62 -5.58 -17.84
C GLU A 21 0.52 -6.64 -17.65
N GLN A 22 0.27 -7.46 -18.69
CA GLN A 22 -0.68 -8.57 -18.61
C GLN A 22 -0.24 -9.63 -17.60
N ALA A 23 1.04 -9.96 -17.55
CA ALA A 23 1.60 -10.92 -16.60
C ALA A 23 1.50 -10.41 -15.15
N ILE A 24 1.82 -9.13 -14.90
CA ILE A 24 1.65 -8.48 -13.60
C ILE A 24 0.20 -8.58 -13.14
N LYS A 25 -0.75 -8.18 -14.00
CA LYS A 25 -2.18 -8.27 -13.68
C LYS A 25 -2.59 -9.70 -13.34
N LYS A 26 -2.17 -10.68 -14.15
CA LYS A 26 -2.52 -12.08 -13.95
C LYS A 26 -2.04 -12.62 -12.60
N ILE A 27 -0.83 -12.25 -12.18
CA ILE A 27 -0.28 -12.64 -10.88
C ILE A 27 -1.09 -11.98 -9.75
N LYS A 28 -1.37 -10.67 -9.86
CA LYS A 28 -2.14 -9.94 -8.86
C LYS A 28 -3.55 -10.53 -8.68
N ASP A 29 -4.29 -10.69 -9.77
CA ASP A 29 -5.64 -11.29 -9.76
C ASP A 29 -5.66 -12.72 -9.20
N HIS A 30 -4.60 -13.49 -9.43
CA HIS A 30 -4.51 -14.86 -8.96
C HIS A 30 -4.27 -14.91 -7.44
N PHE A 31 -3.31 -14.13 -6.95
CA PHE A 31 -2.99 -14.08 -5.54
C PHE A 31 -4.15 -13.51 -4.71
N GLU A 32 -4.77 -12.41 -5.15
CA GLU A 32 -5.89 -11.77 -4.46
C GLU A 32 -7.06 -12.73 -4.24
N ARG A 33 -7.46 -13.47 -5.27
CA ARG A 33 -8.52 -14.48 -5.16
C ARG A 33 -8.15 -15.57 -4.18
N GLY A 34 -6.94 -16.11 -4.28
CA GLY A 34 -6.45 -17.15 -3.38
C GLY A 34 -6.41 -16.68 -1.92
N LEU A 35 -5.94 -15.44 -1.68
CA LEU A 35 -5.88 -14.83 -0.36
C LEU A 35 -7.28 -14.62 0.24
N ALA A 36 -8.20 -14.07 -0.56
CA ALA A 36 -9.58 -13.82 -0.15
C ALA A 36 -10.31 -15.12 0.22
N ASP A 37 -10.20 -16.14 -0.63
CA ASP A 37 -10.86 -17.42 -0.43
C ASP A 37 -10.28 -18.18 0.78
N ALA A 38 -8.95 -18.17 0.93
CA ALA A 38 -8.28 -18.92 2.00
C ALA A 38 -8.52 -18.34 3.40
N LEU A 39 -8.73 -17.03 3.50
CA LEU A 39 -8.84 -16.32 4.78
C LEU A 39 -10.22 -15.69 5.01
N ASN A 40 -11.19 -15.95 4.13
CA ASN A 40 -12.54 -15.36 4.16
C ASN A 40 -12.50 -13.82 4.25
N LEU A 41 -11.73 -13.20 3.35
CA LEU A 41 -11.54 -11.76 3.31
C LEU A 41 -12.40 -11.12 2.23
N THR A 42 -13.06 -10.02 2.60
CA THR A 42 -13.77 -9.16 1.65
C THR A 42 -12.84 -8.04 1.17
N ARG A 43 -12.68 -7.88 -0.14
CA ARG A 43 -11.98 -6.72 -0.71
C ARG A 43 -12.77 -5.44 -0.42
N ILE A 44 -12.13 -4.45 0.19
CA ILE A 44 -12.71 -3.12 0.38
C ILE A 44 -11.83 -2.02 -0.20
N SER A 45 -12.40 -0.84 -0.43
CA SER A 45 -11.66 0.33 -0.90
C SER A 45 -10.81 0.96 0.22
N ALA A 46 -9.51 1.09 -0.03
CA ALA A 46 -8.56 1.79 0.84
C ALA A 46 -8.67 3.32 0.69
N PRO A 47 -8.49 4.08 1.77
CA PRO A 47 -8.16 5.50 1.67
C PRO A 47 -6.70 5.65 1.21
N LEU A 48 -6.46 6.59 0.30
CA LEU A 48 -5.10 7.01 -0.07
C LEU A 48 -4.52 8.01 0.96
N MET A 49 -5.40 8.73 1.65
CA MET A 49 -5.04 9.84 2.52
C MET A 49 -5.95 9.88 3.75
N LEU A 50 -5.42 10.32 4.88
CA LEU A 50 -6.11 10.42 6.16
C LEU A 50 -5.84 11.79 6.79
N ARG A 51 -6.75 12.25 7.67
CA ARG A 51 -6.47 13.43 8.49
C ARG A 51 -5.34 13.12 9.47
N ALA A 52 -4.40 14.04 9.59
CA ALA A 52 -3.31 13.95 10.55
C ALA A 52 -3.84 13.96 12.00
N GLY A 53 -3.06 13.40 12.92
CA GLY A 53 -3.32 13.49 14.37
C GLY A 53 -4.45 12.61 14.91
N GLN A 54 -5.07 11.75 14.08
CA GLN A 54 -6.08 10.78 14.52
C GLN A 54 -5.46 9.47 15.04
N GLY A 55 -4.14 9.29 14.90
CA GLY A 55 -3.45 8.05 15.27
C GLY A 55 -3.82 6.84 14.42
N ILE A 56 -4.53 7.04 13.30
CA ILE A 56 -4.98 5.98 12.38
C ILE A 56 -3.91 5.68 11.32
N ASN A 57 -3.15 6.71 10.90
CA ASN A 57 -2.00 6.49 10.03
C ASN A 57 -0.88 5.79 10.81
N ASP A 58 -0.08 5.00 10.11
CA ASP A 58 1.06 4.31 10.68
C ASP A 58 2.28 5.23 10.69
N ASP A 59 3.01 5.25 11.81
CA ASP A 59 4.22 6.05 11.96
C ASP A 59 5.47 5.25 11.58
N LEU A 60 5.32 3.98 11.16
CA LEU A 60 6.41 3.04 10.85
C LEU A 60 7.42 2.96 12.02
N ASN A 61 8.67 3.40 11.82
CA ASN A 61 9.68 3.43 12.88
C ASN A 61 9.69 4.76 13.67
N GLY A 62 8.80 5.69 13.33
CA GLY A 62 8.64 7.00 13.96
C GLY A 62 9.69 8.03 13.55
N VAL A 63 10.56 7.70 12.58
CA VAL A 63 11.62 8.60 12.08
C VAL A 63 11.35 9.07 10.65
N GLU A 64 10.61 8.27 9.88
CA GLU A 64 10.24 8.57 8.51
C GLU A 64 9.23 9.71 8.46
N ARG A 65 9.44 10.68 7.58
CA ARG A 65 8.49 11.78 7.41
C ARG A 65 7.34 11.33 6.53
N MET A 66 6.13 11.64 6.96
CA MET A 66 4.95 11.45 6.14
C MET A 66 4.86 12.51 5.03
N VAL A 67 4.16 12.18 3.95
CA VAL A 67 3.78 13.16 2.93
C VAL A 67 2.53 13.87 3.42
N THR A 68 2.70 15.10 3.90
CA THR A 68 1.66 15.92 4.51
C THR A 68 1.35 17.13 3.63
N PHE A 69 0.07 17.46 3.44
CA PHE A 69 -0.38 18.60 2.66
C PHE A 69 -1.70 19.18 3.17
N ASP A 70 -1.96 20.43 2.81
CA ASP A 70 -3.22 21.13 3.09
C ASP A 70 -4.19 20.99 1.91
N ALA A 71 -5.50 21.02 2.17
CA ALA A 71 -6.53 21.06 1.14
C ALA A 71 -7.52 22.18 1.44
N ILE A 72 -7.94 22.92 0.39
CA ILE A 72 -8.80 24.11 0.50
C ILE A 72 -10.08 23.82 1.29
N ASP A 73 -10.72 22.67 1.02
CA ASP A 73 -11.99 22.28 1.66
C ASP A 73 -11.81 21.58 3.01
N ILE A 74 -10.57 21.34 3.45
CA ILE A 74 -10.26 20.68 4.72
C ILE A 74 -9.56 21.71 5.62
N SER A 75 -10.37 22.64 6.14
CA SER A 75 -9.91 23.65 7.09
C SER A 75 -9.53 23.00 8.43
N ASN A 76 -8.45 23.51 9.06
CA ASN A 76 -8.03 23.22 10.43
C ASN A 76 -7.40 21.84 10.69
N SER A 77 -7.03 21.07 9.66
CA SER A 77 -6.28 19.83 9.86
C SER A 77 -5.52 19.47 8.58
N PRO A 78 -4.20 19.22 8.66
CA PRO A 78 -3.46 18.71 7.52
C PRO A 78 -3.85 17.27 7.21
N ILE A 79 -3.57 16.86 5.98
CA ILE A 79 -3.85 15.52 5.47
C ILE A 79 -2.52 14.83 5.19
N GLU A 80 -2.46 13.54 5.47
CA GLU A 80 -1.28 12.71 5.26
C GLU A 80 -1.61 11.60 4.26
N ILE A 81 -0.67 11.34 3.33
CA ILE A 81 -0.69 10.09 2.55
C ILE A 81 -0.43 8.93 3.51
N VAL A 82 -1.21 7.87 3.33
CA VAL A 82 -1.09 6.65 4.12
C VAL A 82 0.29 6.02 3.95
N GLN A 83 0.90 5.60 5.06
CA GLN A 83 2.11 4.76 5.04
C GLN A 83 1.77 3.26 5.14
N SER A 84 0.72 2.93 5.88
CA SER A 84 0.16 1.60 6.11
C SER A 84 -1.27 1.75 6.64
N LEU A 85 -2.16 0.79 6.34
CA LEU A 85 -3.53 0.77 6.86
C LEU A 85 -3.68 -0.17 8.07
N ALA A 86 -2.59 -0.62 8.69
CA ALA A 86 -2.62 -1.58 9.79
C ALA A 86 -3.62 -1.20 10.92
N LYS A 87 -3.60 0.06 11.38
CA LYS A 87 -4.55 0.55 12.40
C LYS A 87 -5.94 0.80 11.80
N TRP A 88 -6.01 1.33 10.59
CA TRP A 88 -7.26 1.61 9.89
C TRP A 88 -8.13 0.36 9.67
N LYS A 89 -7.53 -0.78 9.30
CA LYS A 89 -8.26 -2.03 9.05
C LYS A 89 -9.09 -2.45 10.26
N ARG A 90 -8.55 -2.31 11.47
CA ARG A 90 -9.28 -2.61 12.71
C ARG A 90 -10.48 -1.69 12.92
N VAL A 91 -10.32 -0.39 12.63
CA VAL A 91 -11.42 0.57 12.68
C VAL A 91 -12.49 0.25 11.63
N ALA A 92 -12.08 -0.15 10.43
CA ALA A 92 -12.98 -0.55 9.34
C ALA A 92 -13.79 -1.80 9.68
N LEU A 93 -13.15 -2.86 10.21
CA LEU A 93 -13.84 -4.08 10.66
C LEU A 93 -14.94 -3.76 11.67
N ALA A 94 -14.61 -2.96 12.70
CA ALA A 94 -15.58 -2.57 13.72
C ALA A 94 -16.72 -1.71 13.15
N ARG A 95 -16.40 -0.76 12.26
CA ARG A 95 -17.39 0.13 11.64
C ARG A 95 -18.35 -0.62 10.73
N TYR A 96 -17.87 -1.61 9.99
CA TYR A 96 -18.66 -2.36 9.01
C TYR A 96 -19.35 -3.59 9.60
N GLY A 97 -19.07 -3.92 10.86
CA GLY A 97 -19.77 -4.99 11.58
C GLY A 97 -19.33 -6.41 11.18
N PHE A 98 -18.06 -6.58 10.80
CA PHE A 98 -17.49 -7.90 10.52
C PHE A 98 -17.46 -8.78 11.78
N THR A 99 -17.69 -10.08 11.60
CA THR A 99 -17.76 -11.05 12.69
C THR A 99 -16.55 -12.00 12.73
N ILE A 100 -16.51 -12.87 13.74
CA ILE A 100 -15.40 -13.82 13.91
C ILE A 100 -15.33 -14.76 12.71
N GLY A 101 -14.13 -14.85 12.12
CA GLY A 101 -13.88 -15.67 10.94
C GLY A 101 -14.06 -14.93 9.61
N GLU A 102 -14.45 -13.66 9.65
CA GLU A 102 -14.47 -12.77 8.48
C GLU A 102 -13.37 -11.71 8.61
N GLY A 103 -12.88 -11.23 7.48
CA GLY A 103 -11.92 -10.14 7.46
C GLY A 103 -12.02 -9.28 6.21
N ILE A 104 -11.08 -8.34 6.11
CA ILE A 104 -10.95 -7.45 4.96
C ILE A 104 -9.53 -7.49 4.42
N TYR A 105 -9.39 -7.21 3.14
CA TYR A 105 -8.13 -6.80 2.55
C TYR A 105 -8.37 -5.63 1.60
N THR A 106 -7.31 -4.91 1.24
CA THR A 106 -7.38 -3.82 0.28
C THR A 106 -6.10 -3.70 -0.53
N ASP A 107 -6.23 -3.10 -1.71
CA ASP A 107 -5.09 -2.75 -2.56
C ASP A 107 -4.57 -1.38 -2.10
N MET A 108 -3.67 -1.41 -1.13
CA MET A 108 -3.11 -0.22 -0.51
C MET A 108 -2.00 0.35 -1.40
N ASN A 109 -1.95 1.67 -1.49
CA ASN A 109 -0.91 2.42 -2.19
C ASN A 109 -0.35 3.48 -1.25
N ALA A 110 0.97 3.59 -1.18
CA ALA A 110 1.67 4.52 -0.31
C ALA A 110 2.85 5.20 -1.03
N ILE A 111 3.31 6.30 -0.45
CA ILE A 111 4.51 7.04 -0.86
C ILE A 111 5.47 7.11 0.33
N ARG A 112 6.58 6.38 0.25
CA ARG A 112 7.66 6.36 1.23
C ARG A 112 8.78 7.30 0.79
N ARG A 113 8.60 8.58 1.10
CA ARG A 113 9.50 9.66 0.65
C ARG A 113 10.95 9.56 1.16
N ASP A 114 11.15 8.88 2.28
CA ASP A 114 12.46 8.78 2.95
C ASP A 114 13.09 7.38 2.76
N GLU A 115 12.61 6.60 1.79
CA GLU A 115 13.11 5.25 1.46
C GLU A 115 14.49 5.30 0.79
N GLU A 116 15.40 4.40 1.20
CA GLU A 116 16.69 4.20 0.52
C GLU A 116 16.52 3.21 -0.64
N LEU A 117 16.59 3.72 -1.88
CA LEU A 117 16.28 2.92 -3.07
C LEU A 117 17.37 1.88 -3.39
N ASP A 118 16.91 0.70 -3.78
CA ASP A 118 17.71 -0.37 -4.38
C ASP A 118 16.81 -1.25 -5.28
N ASN A 119 17.28 -2.43 -5.71
CA ASN A 119 16.49 -3.33 -6.56
C ASN A 119 15.18 -3.86 -5.93
N LEU A 120 15.03 -3.75 -4.61
CA LEU A 120 13.89 -4.23 -3.83
C LEU A 120 13.10 -3.08 -3.16
N HIS A 121 13.67 -1.88 -3.07
CA HIS A 121 13.08 -0.74 -2.36
C HIS A 121 12.67 0.38 -3.33
N SER A 122 11.41 0.80 -3.25
CA SER A 122 10.78 1.81 -4.09
C SER A 122 10.07 2.87 -3.25
N ILE A 123 10.06 4.12 -3.70
CA ILE A 123 9.28 5.21 -3.09
C ILE A 123 7.78 4.89 -3.17
N TYR A 124 7.35 4.30 -4.28
CA TYR A 124 5.99 3.82 -4.44
C TYR A 124 5.88 2.41 -3.90
N VAL A 125 4.91 2.20 -3.02
CA VAL A 125 4.64 0.91 -2.38
C VAL A 125 3.19 0.54 -2.62
N ASP A 126 2.96 -0.67 -3.14
CA ASP A 126 1.66 -1.32 -3.19
C ASP A 126 1.63 -2.57 -2.31
N GLN A 127 0.49 -2.85 -1.67
CA GLN A 127 0.32 -3.99 -0.78
C GLN A 127 -1.10 -4.53 -0.83
N TRP A 128 -1.23 -5.84 -0.69
CA TRP A 128 -2.46 -6.44 -0.17
C TRP A 128 -2.46 -6.27 1.35
N ASP A 129 -3.08 -5.20 1.81
CA ASP A 129 -3.14 -4.80 3.21
C ASP A 129 -4.42 -5.35 3.85
#